data_AF-A0A7W0UTY2-F1
#
_entry.id   AF-A0A7W0UTY2-F1
#
_cell.length_a   1.000
_cell.length_b   1.000
_cell.length_c   1.000
_cell.angle_alpha   90.00
_cell.angle_beta   90.00
_cell.angle_gamma   90.00
#
_symmetry.space_group_name_H-M   'P 1'
#
loop_
_entity.id
_entity.type
_entity.pdbx_description
1 polymer ?
#
loop_
_entity_poly.entity_id
_entity_poly.type
_entity_poly.pdbx_seq_one_letter_code
_entity_poly.pdbx_strand_id
1 'polypeptide(L)'
;APSGPAQGPQAASGRVDTIGRSVRGQPIRAVRVGNPRAPIRVLVVGEIHGTESAGRAVTRRLRRARPPRGVELWLVDDLNPDGAAAGTRQNARGVDLNRNFPFGWRAIGKPFDTYHSGAGPLSEPESRAAAGLIRRIQPRVTLYYHQMLRLVDRGGGDRALERLYSRRSGLPYKAIPLPPGAATGWQNDTFPRDTAFVVELPAGSLRARAVRRHADAVLAVARAVAPPRVRQRPIPFGANRKREMRAYVRRHYGIDDFRLRRPRVIVQHYTASNSFESAYDTFARDTPDVELGELPGVCAHYLIDRDGTIAQLVSTTTMCRHTVGLNYTAIGIEHVGVSDAQVLGNRRQRAASLRLTRMLQGRHRIRSRNVIGHNESLSSPFHHERVQRLRRQTHGDFTRASMRRYRRALAQLPEPDSLR
;
A
#
# COMPACT_ATOMS: atom_id res chain seq x y z
N ALA A 1 39.95 24.37 -24.80
CA ALA A 1 38.56 24.10 -25.20
C ALA A 1 37.65 24.37 -24.02
N PRO A 2 36.63 25.24 -24.12
CA PRO A 2 35.80 25.58 -22.97
C PRO A 2 34.83 24.43 -22.67
N SER A 3 34.81 24.02 -21.42
CA SER A 3 33.84 23.09 -20.83
C SER A 3 32.44 23.70 -20.87
N GLY A 4 31.55 23.10 -21.65
CA GLY A 4 30.13 23.49 -21.73
C GLY A 4 29.40 23.31 -20.38
N PRO A 5 28.32 24.08 -20.14
CA PRO A 5 27.62 24.06 -18.87
C PRO A 5 26.92 22.70 -18.67
N ALA A 6 27.09 22.13 -17.49
CA ALA A 6 26.37 20.94 -17.06
C ALA A 6 24.86 21.21 -17.10
N GLN A 7 24.14 20.46 -17.94
CA GLN A 7 22.68 20.51 -18.01
C GLN A 7 22.10 20.10 -16.65
N GLY A 8 21.42 21.03 -15.98
CA GLY A 8 20.65 20.73 -14.78
C GLY A 8 19.58 19.65 -15.05
N PRO A 9 19.12 18.92 -14.02
CA PRO A 9 18.19 17.81 -14.21
C PRO A 9 16.88 18.30 -14.82
N GLN A 10 16.63 17.93 -16.08
CA GLN A 10 15.35 18.16 -16.77
C GLN A 10 14.21 17.61 -15.90
N ALA A 11 13.23 18.47 -15.60
CA ALA A 11 12.00 18.04 -14.96
C ALA A 11 11.33 16.99 -15.87
N ALA A 12 11.14 15.77 -15.37
CA ALA A 12 10.52 14.69 -16.12
C ALA A 12 9.11 15.14 -16.60
N SER A 13 8.98 15.45 -17.88
CA SER A 13 7.68 15.70 -18.51
C SER A 13 6.91 14.37 -18.56
N GLY A 14 5.69 14.37 -18.04
CA GLY A 14 4.89 13.15 -17.93
C GLY A 14 4.49 12.59 -19.29
N ARG A 15 4.49 11.26 -19.44
CA ARG A 15 3.98 10.58 -20.64
C ARG A 15 2.46 10.74 -20.72
N VAL A 16 1.93 11.08 -21.90
CA VAL A 16 0.50 11.30 -22.11
C VAL A 16 -0.11 10.13 -22.87
N ASP A 17 -1.15 9.53 -22.31
CA ASP A 17 -1.93 8.46 -22.93
C ASP A 17 -3.35 8.97 -23.19
N THR A 18 -3.88 8.78 -24.41
CA THR A 18 -5.31 8.98 -24.66
C THR A 18 -6.06 7.73 -24.20
N ILE A 19 -6.98 7.89 -23.24
CA ILE A 19 -7.71 6.79 -22.60
C ILE A 19 -9.09 6.56 -23.21
N GLY A 20 -9.56 7.49 -24.03
CA GLY A 20 -10.83 7.43 -24.73
C GLY A 20 -11.14 8.77 -25.40
N ARG A 21 -12.36 8.89 -25.91
CA ARG A 21 -12.90 10.15 -26.44
C ARG A 21 -14.26 10.42 -25.82
N SER A 22 -14.60 11.68 -25.64
CA SER A 22 -15.93 12.11 -25.21
C SER A 22 -16.96 11.90 -26.32
N VAL A 23 -18.24 12.17 -26.02
CA VAL A 23 -19.34 12.14 -26.99
C VAL A 23 -19.04 12.99 -28.23
N ARG A 24 -18.49 14.19 -28.07
CA ARG A 24 -18.12 15.09 -29.19
C ARG A 24 -16.72 14.79 -29.75
N GLY A 25 -16.12 13.66 -29.39
CA GLY A 25 -14.85 13.20 -29.94
C GLY A 25 -13.60 13.83 -29.31
N GLN A 26 -13.73 14.66 -28.26
CA GLN A 26 -12.58 15.26 -27.59
C GLN A 26 -11.74 14.18 -26.89
N PRO A 27 -10.39 14.24 -26.98
CA PRO A 27 -9.54 13.24 -26.37
C PRO A 27 -9.54 13.35 -24.84
N ILE A 28 -9.88 12.26 -24.17
CA ILE A 28 -9.70 12.11 -22.72
C ILE A 28 -8.28 11.61 -22.47
N ARG A 29 -7.49 12.36 -21.72
CA ARG A 29 -6.04 12.12 -21.55
C ARG A 29 -5.68 11.81 -20.11
N ALA A 30 -4.79 10.85 -19.92
CA ALA A 30 -4.11 10.59 -18.66
C ALA A 30 -2.62 10.93 -18.79
N VAL A 31 -2.09 11.69 -17.83
CA VAL A 31 -0.66 12.00 -17.72
C VAL A 31 -0.03 11.12 -16.67
N ARG A 32 1.08 10.47 -17.02
CA ARG A 32 1.84 9.55 -16.17
C ARG A 32 3.07 10.23 -15.60
N VAL A 33 3.25 10.15 -14.29
CA VAL A 33 4.38 10.77 -13.59
C VAL A 33 5.06 9.73 -12.70
N GLY A 34 6.39 9.66 -12.75
CA GLY A 34 7.18 8.70 -11.99
C GLY A 34 7.71 7.56 -12.86
N ASN A 35 8.10 6.45 -12.23
CA ASN A 35 8.68 5.30 -12.93
C ASN A 35 7.58 4.44 -13.58
N PRO A 36 7.57 4.23 -14.90
CA PRO A 36 6.61 3.36 -15.60
C PRO A 36 6.57 1.91 -15.12
N ARG A 37 7.64 1.44 -14.47
CA ARG A 37 7.77 0.09 -13.89
C ARG A 37 7.42 0.06 -12.39
N ALA A 38 6.89 1.14 -11.84
CA ALA A 38 6.43 1.17 -10.45
C ALA A 38 5.32 0.13 -10.24
N PRO A 39 5.39 -0.69 -9.18
CA PRO A 39 4.37 -1.70 -8.91
C PRO A 39 3.06 -1.08 -8.41
N ILE A 40 3.10 0.12 -7.83
CA ILE A 40 1.94 0.81 -7.29
C ILE A 40 1.55 1.97 -8.22
N ARG A 41 0.27 2.04 -8.56
CA ARG A 41 -0.31 3.14 -9.34
C ARG A 41 -1.33 3.89 -8.49
N VAL A 42 -1.30 5.21 -8.54
CA VAL A 42 -2.29 6.09 -7.92
C VAL A 42 -2.96 6.91 -9.00
N LEU A 43 -4.27 6.79 -9.13
CA LEU A 43 -5.09 7.56 -10.07
C LEU A 43 -5.66 8.80 -9.38
N VAL A 44 -5.58 9.95 -10.04
CA VAL A 44 -6.20 11.18 -9.59
C VAL A 44 -7.03 11.74 -10.74
N VAL A 45 -8.33 11.86 -10.51
CA VAL A 45 -9.29 12.45 -11.44
C VAL A 45 -9.61 13.85 -10.96
N GLY A 46 -9.22 14.85 -11.76
CA GLY A 46 -9.36 16.27 -11.47
C GLY A 46 -10.78 16.77 -11.61
N GLU A 47 -11.54 16.19 -12.53
CA GLU A 47 -12.92 16.58 -12.79
C GLU A 47 -13.69 15.43 -13.45
N ILE A 48 -14.90 15.17 -12.95
CA ILE A 48 -15.89 14.26 -13.55
C ILE A 48 -17.20 14.98 -13.90
N HIS A 49 -17.52 16.09 -13.22
CA HIS A 49 -18.61 16.98 -13.58
C HIS A 49 -18.05 18.28 -14.18
N GLY A 50 -18.57 18.70 -15.34
CA GLY A 50 -17.99 19.81 -16.12
C GLY A 50 -17.92 21.17 -15.40
N THR A 51 -18.66 21.33 -14.31
CA THR A 51 -18.70 22.56 -13.50
C THR A 51 -17.76 22.53 -12.29
N GLU A 52 -17.07 21.43 -12.03
CA GLU A 52 -16.27 21.19 -10.80
C GLU A 52 -14.76 21.22 -11.06
N SER A 53 -14.29 22.30 -11.71
CA SER A 53 -12.95 22.38 -12.33
C SER A 53 -11.76 22.64 -11.41
N ALA A 54 -11.97 22.85 -10.11
CA ALA A 54 -10.90 23.16 -9.18
C ALA A 54 -9.83 22.06 -9.08
N GLY A 55 -10.22 20.79 -9.23
CA GLY A 55 -9.30 19.65 -9.14
C GLY A 55 -8.26 19.59 -10.26
N ARG A 56 -8.55 20.17 -11.44
CA ARG A 56 -7.60 20.28 -12.56
C ARG A 56 -6.31 20.99 -12.17
N ALA A 57 -6.39 22.02 -11.32
CA ALA A 57 -5.21 22.73 -10.85
C ALA A 57 -4.29 21.82 -10.03
N VAL A 58 -4.87 20.87 -9.27
CA VAL A 58 -4.13 19.90 -8.46
C VAL A 58 -3.44 18.86 -9.34
N THR A 59 -4.15 18.27 -10.31
CA THR A 59 -3.55 17.29 -11.24
C THR A 59 -2.43 17.94 -12.05
N ARG A 60 -2.63 19.15 -12.57
CA ARG A 60 -1.58 19.90 -13.30
C ARG A 60 -0.35 20.17 -12.44
N ARG A 61 -0.53 20.48 -11.16
CA ARG A 61 0.60 20.62 -10.23
C ARG A 61 1.33 19.30 -10.03
N LEU A 62 0.60 18.19 -9.88
CA LEU A 62 1.18 16.85 -9.68
C LEU A 62 2.02 16.38 -10.88
N ARG A 63 1.79 16.91 -12.10
CA ARG A 63 2.64 16.65 -13.28
C ARG A 63 4.11 16.99 -13.07
N ARG A 64 4.39 17.94 -12.18
CA ARG A 64 5.75 18.40 -11.84
C ARG A 64 6.27 17.81 -10.53
N ALA A 65 5.51 16.93 -9.89
CA ALA A 65 5.89 16.31 -8.63
C ALA A 65 6.89 15.17 -8.84
N ARG A 66 7.56 14.78 -7.75
CA ARG A 66 8.35 13.54 -7.68
C ARG A 66 7.59 12.53 -6.83
N PRO A 67 6.90 11.54 -7.43
CA PRO A 67 6.19 10.53 -6.68
C PRO A 67 7.13 9.72 -5.78
N PRO A 68 6.64 9.15 -4.66
CA PRO A 68 7.41 8.23 -3.84
C PRO A 68 7.97 7.06 -4.67
N ARG A 69 9.14 6.53 -4.28
CA ARG A 69 9.72 5.36 -4.93
C ARG A 69 8.72 4.20 -4.94
N GLY A 70 8.60 3.55 -6.09
CA GLY A 70 7.66 2.43 -6.28
C GLY A 70 6.23 2.87 -6.58
N VAL A 71 5.98 4.16 -6.79
CA VAL A 71 4.67 4.70 -7.19
C VAL A 71 4.77 5.41 -8.54
N GLU A 72 3.79 5.18 -9.41
CA GLU A 72 3.47 5.97 -10.60
C GLU A 72 2.13 6.69 -10.38
N LEU A 73 2.09 7.99 -10.65
CA LEU A 73 0.83 8.74 -10.65
C LEU A 73 0.23 8.71 -12.06
N TRP A 74 -1.07 8.44 -12.13
CA TRP A 74 -1.90 8.59 -13.31
C TRP A 74 -2.85 9.75 -13.06
N LEU A 75 -2.80 10.78 -13.90
CA LEU A 75 -3.48 12.04 -13.69
C LEU A 75 -4.43 12.30 -14.85
N VAL A 76 -5.74 12.26 -14.60
CA VAL A 76 -6.78 12.66 -15.56
C VAL A 76 -7.25 14.04 -15.13
N ASP A 77 -6.89 15.08 -15.87
CA ASP A 77 -7.36 16.44 -15.54
C ASP A 77 -8.88 16.53 -15.64
N ASP A 78 -9.41 15.94 -16.71
CA ASP A 78 -10.78 16.13 -17.16
C ASP A 78 -11.30 14.82 -17.75
N LEU A 79 -12.29 14.24 -17.08
CA LEU A 79 -13.01 13.06 -17.57
C LEU A 79 -14.25 13.46 -18.39
N ASN A 80 -14.72 14.70 -18.27
CA ASN A 80 -15.89 15.23 -18.95
C ASN A 80 -15.55 16.51 -19.76
N PRO A 81 -14.68 16.40 -20.78
CA PRO A 81 -14.21 17.58 -21.53
C PRO A 81 -15.32 18.29 -22.31
N ASP A 82 -16.39 17.57 -22.66
CA ASP A 82 -17.55 18.18 -23.31
C ASP A 82 -18.37 19.02 -22.32
N GLY A 83 -18.67 18.48 -21.14
CA GLY A 83 -19.40 19.21 -20.10
C GLY A 83 -18.61 20.40 -19.60
N ALA A 84 -17.29 20.27 -19.49
CA ALA A 84 -16.39 21.36 -19.17
C ALA A 84 -16.44 22.51 -20.15
N ALA A 85 -16.37 22.20 -21.45
CA ALA A 85 -16.45 23.19 -22.51
C ALA A 85 -17.83 23.87 -22.56
N ALA A 86 -18.88 23.14 -22.18
CA ALA A 86 -20.26 23.64 -22.14
C ALA A 86 -20.67 24.30 -20.81
N GLY A 87 -19.84 24.22 -19.76
CA GLY A 87 -20.20 24.69 -18.41
C GLY A 87 -21.35 23.89 -17.77
N THR A 88 -21.52 22.61 -18.13
CA THR A 88 -22.58 21.74 -17.61
C THR A 88 -22.03 20.69 -16.65
N ARG A 89 -22.81 20.35 -15.62
CA ARG A 89 -22.45 19.24 -14.71
C ARG A 89 -22.31 17.93 -15.48
N GLN A 90 -23.27 17.68 -16.36
CA GLN A 90 -23.40 16.48 -17.19
C GLN A 90 -22.46 16.52 -18.41
N ASN A 91 -22.34 15.40 -19.12
CA ASN A 91 -21.65 15.34 -20.42
C ASN A 91 -22.53 15.91 -21.57
N ALA A 92 -22.07 15.80 -22.82
CA ALA A 92 -22.79 16.35 -23.98
C ALA A 92 -24.18 15.72 -24.24
N ARG A 93 -24.47 14.55 -23.67
CA ARG A 93 -25.80 13.89 -23.76
C ARG A 93 -26.67 14.19 -22.54
N GLY A 94 -26.23 15.07 -21.66
CA GLY A 94 -26.96 15.39 -20.44
C GLY A 94 -26.92 14.29 -19.39
N VAL A 95 -25.93 13.39 -19.41
CA VAL A 95 -25.74 12.34 -18.40
C VAL A 95 -24.79 12.79 -17.29
N ASP A 96 -25.17 12.60 -16.03
CA ASP A 96 -24.27 12.68 -14.88
C ASP A 96 -23.36 11.44 -14.89
N LEU A 97 -22.09 11.63 -15.27
CA LEU A 97 -21.12 10.54 -15.35
C LEU A 97 -20.95 9.81 -14.02
N ASN A 98 -21.12 10.49 -12.88
CA ASN A 98 -21.03 9.90 -11.55
C ASN A 98 -22.36 9.27 -11.08
N ARG A 99 -23.28 8.99 -12.01
CA ARG A 99 -24.43 8.09 -11.86
C ARG A 99 -24.43 6.97 -12.90
N ASN A 100 -23.43 6.94 -13.78
CA ASN A 100 -23.39 6.07 -14.96
C ASN A 100 -22.51 4.81 -14.77
N PHE A 101 -22.03 4.52 -13.56
CA PHE A 101 -21.23 3.32 -13.29
C PHE A 101 -22.09 2.11 -12.85
N PRO A 102 -21.64 0.85 -13.03
CA PRO A 102 -22.49 -0.33 -12.84
C PRO A 102 -23.05 -0.58 -11.43
N PHE A 103 -22.28 -0.26 -10.39
CA PHE A 103 -22.67 -0.66 -9.03
C PHE A 103 -23.85 0.16 -8.53
N GLY A 104 -24.93 -0.54 -8.18
CA GLY A 104 -26.17 0.07 -7.71
C GLY A 104 -26.82 0.99 -8.74
N TRP A 105 -26.46 0.90 -10.03
CA TRP A 105 -27.03 1.74 -11.09
C TRP A 105 -28.56 1.62 -11.12
N ARG A 106 -29.24 2.75 -11.37
CA ARG A 106 -30.69 2.85 -11.53
C ARG A 106 -31.00 3.85 -12.63
N ALA A 107 -32.10 3.67 -13.35
CA ALA A 107 -32.63 4.70 -14.24
C ALA A 107 -33.10 5.90 -13.41
N ILE A 108 -32.49 7.07 -13.63
CA ILE A 108 -32.76 8.31 -12.90
C ILE A 108 -32.89 9.43 -13.91
N GLY A 109 -33.94 10.24 -13.79
CA GLY A 109 -34.14 11.48 -14.54
C GLY A 109 -34.15 11.32 -16.06
N LYS A 110 -34.14 12.47 -16.74
CA LYS A 110 -34.04 12.66 -18.18
C LYS A 110 -32.78 13.47 -18.51
N PRO A 111 -32.30 13.50 -19.76
CA PRO A 111 -31.12 14.29 -20.14
C PRO A 111 -31.13 15.71 -19.56
N PHE A 112 -30.00 16.09 -18.95
CA PHE A 112 -29.74 17.35 -18.24
C PHE A 112 -30.39 17.51 -16.85
N ASP A 113 -31.19 16.55 -16.38
CA ASP A 113 -31.49 16.46 -14.94
C ASP A 113 -30.18 16.28 -14.15
N THR A 114 -30.14 16.86 -12.94
CA THR A 114 -28.93 16.89 -12.08
C THR A 114 -28.28 15.52 -11.91
N TYR A 115 -29.09 14.46 -11.84
CA TYR A 115 -28.65 13.08 -11.59
C TYR A 115 -29.02 12.11 -12.72
N HIS A 116 -29.24 12.60 -13.94
CA HIS A 116 -29.58 11.71 -15.05
C HIS A 116 -28.52 10.63 -15.23
N SER A 117 -28.91 9.36 -15.15
CA SER A 117 -27.95 8.23 -15.08
C SER A 117 -27.61 7.59 -16.42
N GLY A 118 -28.18 8.09 -17.52
CA GLY A 118 -28.02 7.56 -18.87
C GLY A 118 -28.95 6.39 -19.19
N ALA A 119 -28.79 5.81 -20.38
CA ALA A 119 -29.64 4.71 -20.87
C ALA A 119 -29.32 3.35 -20.20
N GLY A 120 -28.19 3.25 -19.51
CA GLY A 120 -27.72 2.04 -18.86
C GLY A 120 -26.35 2.25 -18.22
N PRO A 121 -25.86 1.28 -17.42
CA PRO A 121 -24.53 1.36 -16.84
C PRO A 121 -23.47 1.41 -17.94
N LEU A 122 -22.55 2.37 -17.84
CA LEU A 122 -21.50 2.64 -18.81
C LEU A 122 -22.02 2.95 -20.22
N SER A 123 -23.22 3.54 -20.35
CA SER A 123 -23.73 4.02 -21.64
C SER A 123 -22.83 5.11 -22.25
N GLU A 124 -22.16 5.90 -21.39
CA GLU A 124 -21.37 7.04 -21.85
C GLU A 124 -19.93 6.63 -22.21
N PRO A 125 -19.37 7.19 -23.30
CA PRO A 125 -17.99 6.90 -23.70
C PRO A 125 -16.97 7.37 -22.66
N GLU A 126 -17.24 8.46 -21.94
CA GLU A 126 -16.40 8.95 -20.84
C GLU A 126 -16.33 7.93 -19.68
N SER A 127 -17.49 7.43 -19.24
CA SER A 127 -17.58 6.40 -18.20
C SER A 127 -16.86 5.11 -18.61
N ARG A 128 -17.02 4.69 -19.87
CA ARG A 128 -16.29 3.53 -20.44
C ARG A 128 -14.78 3.75 -20.46
N ALA A 129 -14.33 4.96 -20.81
CA ALA A 129 -12.90 5.31 -20.80
C ALA A 129 -12.31 5.22 -19.38
N ALA A 130 -13.02 5.75 -18.37
CA ALA A 130 -12.61 5.62 -16.96
C ALA A 130 -12.57 4.15 -16.51
N ALA A 131 -13.65 3.40 -16.74
CA ALA A 131 -13.73 1.99 -16.35
C ALA A 131 -12.65 1.14 -17.04
N GLY A 132 -12.40 1.39 -18.32
CA GLY A 132 -11.33 0.75 -19.10
C GLY A 132 -9.94 1.07 -18.55
N LEU A 133 -9.67 2.35 -18.23
CA LEU A 133 -8.41 2.75 -17.59
C LEU A 133 -8.23 2.04 -16.24
N ILE A 134 -9.24 2.08 -15.37
CA ILE A 134 -9.18 1.51 -14.02
C ILE A 134 -8.94 0.00 -14.07
N ARG A 135 -9.65 -0.74 -14.95
CA ARG A 135 -9.40 -2.17 -15.18
C ARG A 135 -7.99 -2.44 -15.69
N ARG A 136 -7.48 -1.61 -16.60
CA ARG A 136 -6.14 -1.78 -17.20
C ARG A 136 -5.03 -1.53 -16.20
N ILE A 137 -5.13 -0.47 -15.40
CA ILE A 137 -4.03 -0.06 -14.51
C ILE A 137 -4.18 -0.59 -13.09
N GLN A 138 -5.39 -1.01 -12.68
CA GLN A 138 -5.70 -1.49 -11.33
C GLN A 138 -5.08 -0.58 -10.25
N PRO A 139 -5.48 0.71 -10.19
CA PRO A 139 -4.85 1.67 -9.32
C PRO A 139 -5.08 1.27 -7.86
N ARG A 140 -4.02 1.34 -7.05
CA ARG A 140 -4.10 1.07 -5.62
C ARG A 140 -5.03 2.06 -4.91
N VAL A 141 -4.93 3.32 -5.32
CA VAL A 141 -5.76 4.41 -4.83
C VAL A 141 -6.27 5.21 -6.01
N THR A 142 -7.56 5.53 -6.01
CA THR A 142 -8.16 6.54 -6.90
C THR A 142 -8.75 7.67 -6.06
N LEU A 143 -8.40 8.91 -6.40
CA LEU A 143 -9.03 10.11 -5.83
C LEU A 143 -9.88 10.77 -6.90
N TYR A 144 -11.15 11.02 -6.59
CA TYR A 144 -12.04 11.83 -7.41
C TYR A 144 -12.23 13.20 -6.76
N TYR A 145 -11.79 14.25 -7.44
CA TYR A 145 -12.12 15.61 -7.02
C TYR A 145 -13.54 15.97 -7.48
N HIS A 146 -14.28 16.56 -6.55
CA HIS A 146 -15.61 17.11 -6.72
C HIS A 146 -15.69 18.50 -6.09
N GLN A 147 -16.81 19.20 -6.31
CA GLN A 147 -17.16 20.45 -5.63
C GLN A 147 -18.67 20.50 -5.31
N MET A 148 -19.13 21.21 -4.28
CA MET A 148 -18.39 22.17 -3.45
C MET A 148 -18.49 21.93 -1.93
N LEU A 149 -18.70 20.68 -1.50
CA LEU A 149 -19.05 20.37 -0.10
C LEU A 149 -17.92 20.60 0.92
N ARG A 150 -16.68 20.84 0.48
CA ARG A 150 -15.50 21.10 1.33
C ARG A 150 -15.29 19.99 2.38
N LEU A 151 -15.15 18.75 1.93
CA LEU A 151 -14.94 17.58 2.79
C LEU A 151 -14.13 16.48 2.10
N VAL A 152 -13.67 15.51 2.88
CA VAL A 152 -13.22 14.21 2.39
C VAL A 152 -14.26 13.20 2.81
N ASP A 153 -14.76 12.42 1.85
CA ASP A 153 -15.75 11.39 2.13
C ASP A 153 -15.12 10.24 2.93
N ARG A 154 -15.85 9.78 3.96
CA ARG A 154 -15.55 8.63 4.83
C ARG A 154 -16.16 7.31 4.32
N GLY A 155 -17.05 7.39 3.33
CA GLY A 155 -17.79 6.26 2.78
C GLY A 155 -17.09 5.51 1.64
N GLY A 156 -15.84 5.85 1.31
CA GLY A 156 -15.11 5.26 0.18
C GLY A 156 -14.58 3.86 0.48
N GLY A 157 -13.31 3.76 0.83
CA GLY A 157 -12.56 2.51 1.02
C GLY A 157 -11.76 2.52 2.32
N ASP A 158 -10.42 2.54 2.21
CA ASP A 158 -9.53 2.53 3.37
C ASP A 158 -9.58 3.86 4.14
N ARG A 159 -10.28 3.83 5.28
CA ARG A 159 -10.47 4.97 6.18
C ARG A 159 -9.16 5.58 6.69
N ALA A 160 -8.05 4.83 6.77
CA ALA A 160 -6.78 5.39 7.20
C ALA A 160 -6.17 6.28 6.09
N LEU A 161 -6.33 5.91 4.82
CA LEU A 161 -5.91 6.71 3.67
C LEU A 161 -6.76 7.98 3.53
N GLU A 162 -8.08 7.85 3.62
CA GLU A 162 -9.01 8.99 3.55
C GLU A 162 -8.74 9.99 4.68
N ARG A 163 -8.61 9.49 5.92
CA ARG A 163 -8.28 10.33 7.08
C ARG A 163 -6.89 10.96 6.97
N LEU A 164 -5.92 10.26 6.38
CA LEU A 164 -4.60 10.82 6.08
C LEU A 164 -4.73 12.00 5.11
N TYR A 165 -5.49 11.84 4.03
CA TYR A 165 -5.73 12.91 3.08
C TYR A 165 -6.42 14.10 3.76
N SER A 166 -7.50 13.88 4.52
CA SER A 166 -8.21 14.92 5.29
C SER A 166 -7.28 15.70 6.21
N ARG A 167 -6.45 15.04 7.03
CA ARG A 167 -5.49 15.72 7.91
C ARG A 167 -4.48 16.57 7.15
N ARG A 168 -4.04 16.12 5.97
CA ARG A 168 -3.06 16.84 5.14
C ARG A 168 -3.67 17.99 4.36
N SER A 169 -4.93 17.85 3.95
CA SER A 169 -5.66 18.87 3.20
C SER A 169 -6.33 19.91 4.10
N GLY A 170 -6.54 19.60 5.39
CA GLY A 170 -7.29 20.42 6.33
C GLY A 170 -8.80 20.41 6.08
N LEU A 171 -9.30 19.51 5.22
CA LEU A 171 -10.73 19.35 4.99
C LEU A 171 -11.37 18.47 6.08
N PRO A 172 -12.58 18.80 6.54
CA PRO A 172 -13.38 17.93 7.39
C PRO A 172 -13.52 16.51 6.83
N TYR A 173 -13.48 15.51 7.70
CA TYR A 173 -13.70 14.10 7.36
C TYR A 173 -15.13 13.71 7.75
N LYS A 174 -16.02 13.57 6.76
CA LYS A 174 -17.46 13.36 6.97
C LYS A 174 -17.97 12.27 6.02
N ALA A 175 -19.03 11.58 6.43
CA ALA A 175 -19.70 10.62 5.55
C ALA A 175 -20.76 11.35 4.72
N ILE A 176 -20.82 11.05 3.43
CA ILE A 176 -21.94 11.41 2.56
C ILE A 176 -22.62 10.11 2.06
N PRO A 177 -23.93 10.13 1.75
CA PRO A 177 -24.60 8.98 1.16
C PRO A 177 -23.94 8.57 -0.15
N LEU A 178 -23.65 7.27 -0.33
CA LEU A 178 -23.14 6.75 -1.59
C LEU A 178 -24.26 6.77 -2.64
N PRO A 179 -24.15 7.54 -3.73
CA PRO A 179 -25.20 7.56 -4.73
C PRO A 179 -25.17 6.31 -5.62
N PRO A 180 -26.33 5.87 -6.13
CA PRO A 180 -26.40 4.81 -7.13
C PRO A 180 -25.58 5.16 -8.37
N GLY A 181 -24.81 4.21 -8.88
CA GLY A 181 -24.01 4.38 -10.08
C GLY A 181 -22.81 5.33 -9.96
N ALA A 182 -22.36 5.61 -8.73
CA ALA A 182 -21.14 6.39 -8.48
C ALA A 182 -19.87 5.63 -8.88
N ALA A 183 -18.88 6.36 -9.40
CA ALA A 183 -17.59 5.80 -9.82
C ALA A 183 -16.83 5.15 -8.65
N THR A 184 -16.83 5.81 -7.48
CA THR A 184 -16.20 5.30 -6.26
C THR A 184 -16.91 4.06 -5.73
N GLY A 185 -18.25 4.04 -5.76
CA GLY A 185 -19.04 2.87 -5.37
C GLY A 185 -18.71 1.65 -6.23
N TRP A 186 -18.71 1.82 -7.55
CA TRP A 186 -18.31 0.75 -8.47
C TRP A 186 -16.88 0.28 -8.27
N GLN A 187 -15.93 1.21 -8.12
CA GLN A 187 -14.53 0.83 -7.97
C GLN A 187 -14.28 0.07 -6.65
N ASN A 188 -14.87 0.50 -5.53
CA ASN A 188 -14.69 -0.16 -4.24
C ASN A 188 -15.42 -1.51 -4.16
N ASP A 189 -16.55 -1.67 -4.85
CA ASP A 189 -17.23 -2.97 -4.98
C ASP A 189 -16.45 -3.95 -5.87
N THR A 190 -16.02 -3.49 -7.06
CA THR A 190 -15.33 -4.35 -8.03
C THR A 190 -13.90 -4.69 -7.61
N PHE A 191 -13.22 -3.77 -6.91
CA PHE A 191 -11.85 -3.92 -6.45
C PHE A 191 -11.75 -3.72 -4.93
N PRO A 192 -12.30 -4.66 -4.13
CA PRO A 192 -12.50 -4.48 -2.68
C PRO A 192 -11.20 -4.42 -1.86
N ARG A 193 -10.05 -4.61 -2.52
CA ARG A 193 -8.72 -4.52 -1.92
C ARG A 193 -7.96 -3.24 -2.33
N ASP A 194 -8.57 -2.40 -3.15
CA ASP A 194 -8.06 -1.09 -3.54
C ASP A 194 -8.96 0.00 -2.92
N THR A 195 -8.63 1.27 -3.10
CA THR A 195 -9.37 2.37 -2.43
C THR A 195 -9.70 3.48 -3.41
N ALA A 196 -10.97 3.75 -3.60
CA ALA A 196 -11.48 4.94 -4.28
C ALA A 196 -12.23 5.83 -3.30
N PHE A 197 -11.98 7.12 -3.31
CA PHE A 197 -12.69 8.05 -2.45
C PHE A 197 -12.84 9.43 -3.06
N VAL A 198 -13.84 10.16 -2.56
CA VAL A 198 -14.19 11.51 -2.99
C VAL A 198 -13.48 12.55 -2.14
N VAL A 199 -12.97 13.59 -2.81
CA VAL A 199 -12.55 14.84 -2.19
C VAL A 199 -13.38 15.99 -2.74
N GLU A 200 -14.26 16.51 -1.91
CA GLU A 200 -15.08 17.69 -2.20
C GLU A 200 -14.27 18.95 -1.86
N LEU A 201 -13.87 19.70 -2.88
CA LEU A 201 -13.17 20.97 -2.74
C LEU A 201 -14.16 22.09 -2.40
N PRO A 202 -13.69 23.25 -1.89
CA PRO A 202 -14.54 24.44 -1.76
C PRO A 202 -15.06 24.95 -3.10
N ALA A 203 -16.09 25.80 -3.07
CA ALA A 203 -16.60 26.50 -4.26
C ALA A 203 -15.51 27.35 -4.95
N GLY A 204 -15.66 27.52 -6.27
CA GLY A 204 -14.77 28.37 -7.08
C GLY A 204 -13.37 27.79 -7.30
N SER A 205 -12.43 28.66 -7.64
CA SER A 205 -11.05 28.25 -7.96
C SER A 205 -10.17 28.13 -6.71
N LEU A 206 -9.20 27.22 -6.76
CA LEU A 206 -8.22 27.07 -5.68
C LEU A 206 -7.08 28.10 -5.83
N ARG A 207 -6.81 28.84 -4.75
CA ARG A 207 -5.57 29.61 -4.62
C ARG A 207 -4.35 28.68 -4.68
N ALA A 208 -3.22 29.18 -5.18
CA ALA A 208 -1.98 28.40 -5.33
C ALA A 208 -1.58 27.63 -4.05
N ARG A 209 -1.70 28.24 -2.86
CA ARG A 209 -1.42 27.57 -1.58
C ARG A 209 -2.29 26.34 -1.33
N ALA A 210 -3.57 26.39 -1.70
CA ALA A 210 -4.50 25.28 -1.53
C ALA A 210 -4.18 24.17 -2.54
N VAL A 211 -3.87 24.52 -3.79
CA VAL A 211 -3.39 23.57 -4.81
C VAL A 211 -2.16 22.82 -4.32
N ARG A 212 -1.18 23.51 -3.72
CA ARG A 212 0.00 22.87 -3.12
C ARG A 212 -0.38 21.89 -2.03
N ARG A 213 -1.22 22.31 -1.09
CA ARG A 213 -1.67 21.48 0.04
C ARG A 213 -2.38 20.21 -0.41
N HIS A 214 -3.25 20.29 -1.43
CA HIS A 214 -3.92 19.11 -1.99
C HIS A 214 -2.95 18.18 -2.73
N ALA A 215 -2.00 18.72 -3.52
CA ALA A 215 -0.97 17.91 -4.15
C ALA A 215 -0.09 17.18 -3.11
N ASP A 216 0.29 17.87 -2.02
CA ASP A 216 1.06 17.26 -0.93
C ASP A 216 0.26 16.18 -0.18
N ALA A 217 -1.05 16.35 -0.05
CA ALA A 217 -1.96 15.35 0.50
C ALA A 217 -2.03 14.10 -0.39
N VAL A 218 -2.12 14.25 -1.72
CA VAL A 218 -2.03 13.12 -2.67
C VAL A 218 -0.69 12.39 -2.51
N LEU A 219 0.43 13.12 -2.46
CA LEU A 219 1.76 12.52 -2.29
C LEU A 219 1.93 11.82 -0.93
N ALA A 220 1.26 12.31 0.12
CA ALA A 220 1.23 11.65 1.43
C ALA A 220 0.49 10.30 1.36
N VAL A 221 -0.67 10.26 0.70
CA VAL A 221 -1.42 9.01 0.43
C VAL A 221 -0.58 8.05 -0.42
N ALA A 222 0.02 8.54 -1.50
CA ALA A 222 0.93 7.75 -2.33
C ALA A 222 2.09 7.15 -1.52
N ARG A 223 2.68 7.90 -0.58
CA ARG A 223 3.78 7.42 0.28
C ARG A 223 3.30 6.39 1.31
N ALA A 224 2.04 6.48 1.74
CA ALA A 224 1.44 5.53 2.66
C ALA A 224 1.27 4.15 2.00
N VAL A 225 0.94 4.12 0.71
CA VAL A 225 0.81 2.88 -0.08
C VAL A 225 2.09 2.42 -0.79
N ALA A 226 3.15 3.23 -0.77
CA ALA A 226 4.42 2.89 -1.38
C ALA A 226 5.11 1.71 -0.64
N PRO A 227 5.71 0.76 -1.36
CA PRO A 227 6.45 -0.33 -0.73
C PRO A 227 7.65 0.23 0.08
N PRO A 228 7.98 -0.36 1.24
CA PRO A 228 9.19 0.00 1.96
C PRO A 228 10.44 -0.26 1.11
N ARG A 229 11.50 0.52 1.34
CA ARG A 229 12.79 0.29 0.70
C ARG A 229 13.49 -0.88 1.40
N VAL A 230 13.49 -2.03 0.76
CA VAL A 230 14.20 -3.23 1.23
C VAL A 230 15.48 -3.39 0.41
N ARG A 231 16.63 -3.47 1.08
CA ARG A 231 17.92 -3.83 0.48
C ARG A 231 18.06 -5.34 0.43
N GLN A 232 18.54 -5.89 -0.67
CA GLN A 232 18.89 -7.32 -0.74
C GLN A 232 20.28 -7.51 -0.15
N ARG A 233 20.39 -8.31 0.91
CA ARG A 233 21.65 -8.68 1.58
C ARG A 233 21.53 -10.16 1.96
N PRO A 234 21.49 -11.08 0.98
CA PRO A 234 21.21 -12.48 1.27
C PRO A 234 22.33 -13.09 2.12
N ILE A 235 21.98 -13.97 3.05
CA ILE A 235 22.95 -14.85 3.72
C ILE A 235 23.23 -16.10 2.86
N PRO A 236 24.35 -16.80 3.06
CA PRO A 236 24.57 -18.10 2.43
C PRO A 236 23.46 -19.09 2.81
N PHE A 237 22.70 -19.54 1.81
CA PHE A 237 21.61 -20.50 1.96
C PHE A 237 21.65 -21.53 0.81
N GLY A 238 22.79 -22.22 0.72
CA GLY A 238 23.10 -23.18 -0.33
C GLY A 238 22.33 -24.50 -0.22
N ALA A 239 22.68 -25.46 -1.08
CA ALA A 239 22.03 -26.77 -1.11
C ALA A 239 22.13 -27.54 0.23
N ASN A 240 23.25 -27.39 0.95
CA ASN A 240 23.43 -28.05 2.24
C ASN A 240 22.43 -27.55 3.30
N ARG A 241 22.42 -26.23 3.56
CA ARG A 241 21.46 -25.59 4.48
C ARG A 241 20.00 -25.90 4.16
N LYS A 242 19.66 -26.05 2.86
CA LYS A 242 18.32 -26.48 2.43
C LYS A 242 18.00 -27.93 2.80
N ARG A 243 18.97 -28.85 2.67
CA ARG A 243 18.82 -30.24 3.11
C ARG A 243 18.66 -30.32 4.63
N GLU A 244 19.45 -29.55 5.37
CA GLU A 244 19.33 -29.44 6.83
C GLU A 244 17.96 -28.89 7.22
N MET A 245 17.49 -27.80 6.59
CA MET A 245 16.16 -27.25 6.84
C MET A 245 15.06 -28.28 6.60
N ARG A 246 15.15 -29.07 5.51
CA ARG A 246 14.23 -30.18 5.22
C ARG A 246 14.28 -31.27 6.30
N ALA A 247 15.46 -31.67 6.74
CA ALA A 247 15.62 -32.66 7.81
C ALA A 247 15.06 -32.15 9.15
N TYR A 248 15.34 -30.90 9.49
CA TYR A 248 14.81 -30.20 10.66
C TYR A 248 13.28 -30.20 10.64
N VAL A 249 12.64 -29.70 9.58
CA VAL A 249 11.17 -29.60 9.56
C VAL A 249 10.47 -30.95 9.47
N ARG A 250 11.14 -31.98 8.94
CA ARG A 250 10.63 -33.35 8.96
C ARG A 250 10.54 -33.86 10.40
N ARG A 251 11.59 -33.64 11.19
CA ARG A 251 11.64 -34.00 12.61
C ARG A 251 10.67 -33.17 13.46
N HIS A 252 10.68 -31.85 13.30
CA HIS A 252 9.95 -30.92 14.16
C HIS A 252 8.46 -30.81 13.83
N TYR A 253 8.11 -30.91 12.54
CA TYR A 253 6.75 -30.61 12.05
C TYR A 253 6.16 -31.73 11.19
N GLY A 254 6.93 -32.77 10.84
CA GLY A 254 6.50 -33.80 9.91
C GLY A 254 6.39 -33.34 8.46
N ILE A 255 7.06 -32.25 8.10
CA ILE A 255 7.02 -31.67 6.76
C ILE A 255 8.32 -32.00 6.05
N ASP A 256 8.23 -32.59 4.86
CA ASP A 256 9.41 -32.97 4.07
C ASP A 256 9.69 -31.98 2.93
N ASP A 257 9.80 -30.69 3.25
CA ASP A 257 10.03 -29.59 2.31
C ASP A 257 10.75 -28.44 3.03
N PHE A 258 11.66 -27.72 2.38
CA PHE A 258 12.32 -26.54 2.98
C PHE A 258 11.60 -25.22 2.67
N ARG A 259 10.59 -25.25 1.80
CA ARG A 259 9.92 -24.04 1.30
C ARG A 259 8.83 -23.52 2.23
N LEU A 260 8.86 -22.23 2.50
CA LEU A 260 7.80 -21.51 3.19
C LEU A 260 6.68 -21.16 2.21
N ARG A 261 5.61 -21.98 2.17
CA ARG A 261 4.57 -21.87 1.14
C ARG A 261 3.42 -20.92 1.49
N ARG A 262 2.99 -20.94 2.75
CA ARG A 262 1.81 -20.21 3.23
C ARG A 262 2.10 -19.61 4.59
N PRO A 263 2.94 -18.56 4.68
CA PRO A 263 3.22 -17.93 5.95
C PRO A 263 1.93 -17.34 6.54
N ARG A 264 1.65 -17.68 7.80
CA ARG A 264 0.46 -17.23 8.55
C ARG A 264 0.80 -16.38 9.77
N VAL A 265 2.08 -16.29 10.11
CA VAL A 265 2.60 -15.63 11.31
C VAL A 265 3.77 -14.72 10.91
N ILE A 266 3.87 -13.56 11.56
CA ILE A 266 5.08 -12.73 11.55
C ILE A 266 5.59 -12.69 12.99
N VAL A 267 6.85 -13.05 13.20
CA VAL A 267 7.47 -13.03 14.53
C VAL A 267 8.47 -11.87 14.58
N GLN A 268 8.30 -11.00 15.57
CA GLN A 268 9.20 -9.88 15.85
C GLN A 268 10.26 -10.31 16.86
N HIS A 269 11.51 -10.01 16.54
CA HIS A 269 12.68 -10.36 17.33
C HIS A 269 13.62 -9.17 17.50
N TYR A 270 14.51 -9.22 18.49
CA TYR A 270 15.66 -8.34 18.56
C TYR A 270 16.95 -9.15 18.70
N THR A 271 18.05 -8.61 18.20
CA THR A 271 19.29 -9.37 17.97
C THR A 271 20.17 -9.58 19.20
N ALA A 272 19.82 -8.98 20.34
CA ALA A 272 20.66 -8.87 21.54
C ALA A 272 22.04 -8.24 21.27
N SER A 273 22.15 -7.47 20.18
CA SER A 273 23.36 -6.83 19.69
C SER A 273 23.03 -5.44 19.14
N ASN A 274 23.98 -4.51 19.22
CA ASN A 274 23.84 -3.15 18.69
C ASN A 274 24.41 -2.99 17.26
N SER A 275 24.86 -4.06 16.61
CA SER A 275 25.52 -4.03 15.30
C SER A 275 24.76 -4.87 14.26
N PHE A 276 24.48 -4.24 13.11
CA PHE A 276 23.91 -4.93 11.94
C PHE A 276 24.82 -6.06 11.46
N GLU A 277 26.12 -5.81 11.30
CA GLU A 277 27.07 -6.80 10.79
C GLU A 277 27.22 -7.97 11.76
N SER A 278 27.25 -7.71 13.07
CA SER A 278 27.27 -8.78 14.08
C SER A 278 26.05 -9.71 13.99
N ALA A 279 24.84 -9.15 13.80
CA ALA A 279 23.64 -9.94 13.61
C ALA A 279 23.65 -10.68 12.27
N TYR A 280 24.08 -10.02 11.20
CA TYR A 280 24.22 -10.61 9.88
C TYR A 280 25.17 -11.80 9.88
N ASP A 281 26.37 -11.65 10.43
CA ASP A 281 27.39 -12.70 10.50
C ASP A 281 26.90 -13.91 11.30
N THR A 282 26.14 -13.66 12.38
CA THR A 282 25.50 -14.72 13.16
C THR A 282 24.52 -15.52 12.30
N PHE A 283 23.67 -14.86 11.52
CA PHE A 283 22.73 -15.57 10.63
C PHE A 283 23.40 -16.21 9.42
N ALA A 284 24.50 -15.64 8.94
CA ALA A 284 25.28 -16.13 7.82
C ALA A 284 26.00 -17.45 8.16
N ARG A 285 26.38 -17.64 9.42
CA ARG A 285 26.95 -18.91 9.90
C ARG A 285 25.91 -20.01 9.93
N ASP A 286 26.25 -21.13 9.31
CA ASP A 286 25.44 -22.35 9.28
C ASP A 286 26.02 -23.38 10.24
N THR A 287 26.09 -23.01 11.52
CA THR A 287 26.61 -23.86 12.59
C THR A 287 25.49 -24.16 13.59
N PRO A 288 25.58 -25.29 14.34
CA PRO A 288 24.65 -25.55 15.43
C PRO A 288 24.54 -24.34 16.36
N ASP A 289 23.31 -23.96 16.74
CA ASP A 289 23.14 -22.85 17.67
C ASP A 289 23.55 -23.24 19.09
N VAL A 290 24.03 -22.26 19.85
CA VAL A 290 24.57 -22.47 21.20
C VAL A 290 23.52 -22.90 22.22
N GLU A 291 22.23 -22.65 21.96
CA GLU A 291 21.14 -22.91 22.92
C GLU A 291 20.55 -24.32 22.74
N LEU A 292 20.33 -24.74 21.50
CA LEU A 292 19.60 -25.97 21.15
C LEU A 292 20.48 -27.04 20.51
N GLY A 293 21.65 -26.65 20.01
CA GLY A 293 22.55 -27.51 19.23
C GLY A 293 21.97 -27.95 17.89
N GLU A 294 21.06 -27.19 17.29
CA GLU A 294 20.30 -27.61 16.10
C GLU A 294 20.87 -27.04 14.80
N LEU A 295 20.75 -27.83 13.72
CA LEU A 295 20.96 -27.39 12.33
C LEU A 295 19.62 -27.30 11.57
N PRO A 296 19.49 -26.46 10.53
CA PRO A 296 20.49 -25.50 10.02
C PRO A 296 20.80 -24.40 11.05
N GLY A 297 21.79 -23.53 10.85
CA GLY A 297 22.05 -22.37 11.73
C GLY A 297 20.87 -21.36 11.76
N VAL A 298 20.77 -20.52 12.81
CA VAL A 298 19.61 -19.61 12.96
C VAL A 298 19.57 -18.57 11.84
N CYS A 299 18.39 -18.15 11.43
CA CYS A 299 18.25 -17.09 10.44
C CYS A 299 16.91 -16.38 10.54
N ALA A 300 16.88 -15.12 10.08
CA ALA A 300 15.65 -14.36 9.89
C ALA A 300 15.46 -13.99 8.42
N HIS A 301 14.22 -13.68 8.04
CA HIS A 301 13.92 -13.25 6.68
C HIS A 301 14.34 -11.80 6.46
N TYR A 302 14.15 -10.96 7.48
CA TYR A 302 14.48 -9.55 7.45
C TYR A 302 15.26 -9.13 8.70
N LEU A 303 16.17 -8.18 8.51
CA LEU A 303 16.90 -7.50 9.58
C LEU A 303 16.73 -5.98 9.42
N ILE A 304 16.37 -5.30 10.51
CA ILE A 304 16.14 -3.86 10.55
C ILE A 304 17.19 -3.20 11.44
N ASP A 305 18.01 -2.35 10.83
CA ASP A 305 19.04 -1.59 11.54
C ASP A 305 18.43 -0.42 12.34
N ARG A 306 19.22 0.15 13.26
CA ARG A 306 18.81 1.25 14.14
C ARG A 306 18.45 2.53 13.37
N ASP A 307 18.99 2.73 12.18
CA ASP A 307 18.62 3.85 11.31
C ASP A 307 17.29 3.64 10.56
N GLY A 308 16.69 2.44 10.65
CA GLY A 308 15.48 2.04 9.94
C GLY A 308 15.72 1.40 8.57
N THR A 309 16.98 1.15 8.19
CA THR A 309 17.33 0.39 6.99
C THR A 309 16.80 -1.05 7.13
N ILE A 310 16.05 -1.50 6.12
CA ILE A 310 15.52 -2.87 6.05
C ILE A 310 16.38 -3.67 5.08
N ALA A 311 16.93 -4.78 5.54
CA ALA A 311 17.61 -5.78 4.71
C ALA A 311 16.78 -7.06 4.64
N GLN A 312 16.65 -7.65 3.44
CA GLN A 312 16.16 -9.01 3.27
C GLN A 312 17.34 -9.97 3.21
N LEU A 313 17.37 -10.92 4.14
CA LEU A 313 18.44 -11.90 4.32
C LEU A 313 18.07 -13.26 3.70
N VAL A 314 16.81 -13.66 3.84
CA VAL A 314 16.28 -14.92 3.28
C VAL A 314 14.96 -14.64 2.54
N SER A 315 14.76 -15.34 1.43
CA SER A 315 13.52 -15.27 0.65
C SER A 315 12.33 -15.74 1.49
N THR A 316 11.20 -15.04 1.45
CA THR A 316 9.94 -15.45 2.14
C THR A 316 9.26 -16.68 1.54
N THR A 317 9.96 -17.39 0.64
CA THR A 317 9.59 -18.68 0.07
C THR A 317 10.43 -19.84 0.63
N THR A 318 11.40 -19.55 1.50
CA THR A 318 12.28 -20.52 2.16
C THR A 318 12.07 -20.40 3.66
N MET A 319 11.93 -21.53 4.37
CA MET A 319 11.80 -21.51 5.82
C MET A 319 13.12 -21.08 6.47
N CYS A 320 13.01 -20.37 7.58
CA CYS A 320 14.13 -20.01 8.43
C CYS A 320 13.90 -20.55 9.83
N ARG A 321 14.97 -21.03 10.50
CA ARG A 321 14.89 -21.37 11.92
C ARG A 321 15.14 -20.12 12.76
N HIS A 322 14.07 -19.56 13.32
CA HIS A 322 14.08 -18.42 14.24
C HIS A 322 13.06 -18.54 15.39
N THR A 323 12.09 -19.45 15.28
CA THR A 323 11.09 -19.70 16.32
C THR A 323 10.65 -21.15 16.23
N VAL A 324 11.22 -21.98 17.10
CA VAL A 324 10.83 -23.40 17.24
C VAL A 324 9.31 -23.48 17.44
N GLY A 325 8.69 -24.51 16.86
CA GLY A 325 7.22 -24.60 16.78
C GLY A 325 6.53 -23.77 15.70
N LEU A 326 7.19 -22.78 15.06
CA LEU A 326 6.54 -21.87 14.10
C LEU A 326 7.29 -21.70 12.76
N ASN A 327 8.52 -22.17 12.65
CA ASN A 327 9.39 -21.99 11.47
C ASN A 327 8.73 -22.40 10.13
N TYR A 328 7.81 -23.37 10.15
CA TYR A 328 7.10 -23.84 8.96
C TYR A 328 6.07 -22.85 8.38
N THR A 329 5.70 -21.82 9.14
CA THR A 329 4.60 -20.90 8.81
C THR A 329 4.87 -19.44 9.19
N ALA A 330 6.07 -19.13 9.67
CA ALA A 330 6.43 -17.81 10.16
C ALA A 330 7.44 -17.07 9.27
N ILE A 331 7.28 -15.75 9.22
CA ILE A 331 8.30 -14.82 8.73
C ILE A 331 8.92 -14.10 9.93
N GLY A 332 10.18 -14.39 10.24
CA GLY A 332 10.96 -13.66 11.25
C GLY A 332 11.46 -12.29 10.76
N ILE A 333 11.25 -11.26 11.60
CA ILE A 333 11.81 -9.91 11.45
C ILE A 333 12.67 -9.61 12.67
N GLU A 334 13.96 -9.47 12.45
CA GLU A 334 14.96 -9.12 13.46
C GLU A 334 15.22 -7.63 13.51
N HIS A 335 15.46 -7.10 14.71
CA HIS A 335 15.77 -5.68 14.93
C HIS A 335 17.09 -5.57 15.67
N VAL A 336 18.03 -4.80 15.12
CA VAL A 336 19.28 -4.47 15.81
C VAL A 336 18.95 -3.74 17.10
N GLY A 337 19.20 -4.38 18.23
CA GLY A 337 18.91 -3.88 19.56
C GLY A 337 19.00 -4.96 20.64
N VAL A 338 19.02 -4.51 21.89
CA VAL A 338 19.18 -5.36 23.08
C VAL A 338 17.90 -5.50 23.92
N SER A 339 16.83 -4.79 23.56
CA SER A 339 15.52 -4.92 24.21
C SER A 339 14.37 -4.44 23.33
N ASP A 340 13.15 -4.91 23.62
CA ASP A 340 11.94 -4.44 22.93
C ASP A 340 11.65 -2.95 23.20
N ALA A 341 11.99 -2.43 24.38
CA ALA A 341 11.90 -1.02 24.72
C ALA A 341 12.83 -0.16 23.84
N GLN A 342 14.08 -0.58 23.63
CA GLN A 342 15.03 0.14 22.77
C GLN A 342 14.53 0.17 21.32
N VAL A 343 14.08 -0.98 20.81
CA VAL A 343 13.60 -1.11 19.42
C VAL A 343 12.33 -0.28 19.19
N LEU A 344 11.34 -0.39 20.08
CA LEU A 344 10.07 0.33 19.95
C LEU A 344 10.16 1.81 20.34
N GLY A 345 11.18 2.19 21.10
CA GLY A 345 11.52 3.58 21.41
C GLY A 345 12.16 4.31 20.23
N ASN A 346 12.90 3.59 19.38
CA ASN A 346 13.51 4.16 18.18
C ASN A 346 12.47 4.43 17.08
N ARG A 347 12.18 5.71 16.84
CA ARG A 347 11.15 6.14 15.87
C ARG A 347 11.42 5.65 14.44
N ARG A 348 12.68 5.60 14.00
CA ARG A 348 13.04 5.19 12.63
C ARG A 348 12.87 3.68 12.46
N GLN A 349 13.43 2.91 13.39
CA GLN A 349 13.34 1.45 13.39
C GLN A 349 11.89 0.98 13.56
N ARG A 350 11.12 1.58 14.47
CA ARG A 350 9.68 1.29 14.63
C ARG A 350 8.89 1.60 13.36
N ALA A 351 9.12 2.75 12.72
CA ALA A 351 8.43 3.10 11.48
C ALA A 351 8.76 2.12 10.34
N ALA A 352 10.02 1.70 10.21
CA ALA A 352 10.45 0.70 9.24
C ALA A 352 9.78 -0.66 9.48
N SER A 353 9.81 -1.12 10.74
CA SER A 353 9.18 -2.38 11.18
C SER A 353 7.68 -2.40 10.88
N LEU A 354 6.93 -1.36 11.27
CA LEU A 354 5.50 -1.29 11.03
C LEU A 354 5.16 -1.29 9.52
N ARG A 355 5.92 -0.58 8.70
CA ARG A 355 5.74 -0.55 7.23
C ARG A 355 6.03 -1.92 6.61
N LEU A 356 7.13 -2.56 7.00
CA LEU A 356 7.49 -3.89 6.53
C LEU A 356 6.43 -4.91 6.91
N THR A 357 6.04 -4.93 8.19
CA THR A 357 5.01 -5.83 8.69
C THR A 357 3.69 -5.64 7.95
N ARG A 358 3.23 -4.41 7.74
CA ARG A 358 1.95 -4.19 7.04
C ARG A 358 2.00 -4.61 5.56
N MET A 359 3.12 -4.40 4.87
CA MET A 359 3.33 -4.93 3.51
C MET A 359 3.27 -6.47 3.51
N LEU A 360 3.94 -7.13 4.46
CA LEU A 360 3.91 -8.59 4.57
C LEU A 360 2.51 -9.12 4.90
N GLN A 361 1.77 -8.42 5.76
CA GLN A 361 0.35 -8.73 6.02
C GLN A 361 -0.48 -8.68 4.74
N GLY A 362 -0.30 -7.65 3.90
CA GLY A 362 -1.02 -7.52 2.63
C GLY A 362 -0.67 -8.62 1.64
N ARG A 363 0.63 -8.85 1.45
CA ARG A 363 1.15 -9.86 0.52
C ARG A 363 0.73 -11.29 0.88
N HIS A 364 0.72 -11.62 2.17
CA HIS A 364 0.51 -12.99 2.66
C HIS A 364 -0.83 -13.21 3.37
N ARG A 365 -1.68 -12.17 3.46
CA ARG A 365 -2.97 -12.19 4.17
C ARG A 365 -2.85 -12.57 5.66
N ILE A 366 -1.79 -12.08 6.31
CA ILE A 366 -1.52 -12.35 7.73
C ILE A 366 -2.34 -11.40 8.60
N ARG A 367 -3.22 -11.97 9.43
CA ARG A 367 -4.07 -11.21 10.35
C ARG A 367 -3.23 -10.52 11.43
N SER A 368 -3.65 -9.34 11.88
CA SER A 368 -2.91 -8.56 12.89
C SER A 368 -2.69 -9.32 14.21
N ARG A 369 -3.60 -10.22 14.59
CA ARG A 369 -3.44 -11.09 15.77
C ARG A 369 -2.31 -12.13 15.64
N ASN A 370 -1.86 -12.41 14.42
CA ASN A 370 -0.77 -13.32 14.11
C ASN A 370 0.56 -12.58 13.88
N VAL A 371 0.61 -11.28 14.15
CA VAL A 371 1.86 -10.53 14.29
C VAL A 371 2.24 -10.59 15.75
N ILE A 372 3.21 -11.42 16.09
CA ILE A 372 3.54 -11.77 17.47
C ILE A 372 5.00 -11.46 17.80
N GLY A 373 5.30 -11.35 19.08
CA GLY A 373 6.68 -11.41 19.57
C GLY A 373 7.07 -12.86 19.77
N HIS A 374 8.37 -13.16 19.82
CA HIS A 374 8.83 -14.52 20.11
C HIS A 374 8.25 -15.04 21.42
N ASN A 375 8.15 -14.19 22.45
CA ASN A 375 7.56 -14.52 23.74
C ASN A 375 6.08 -14.97 23.68
N GLU A 376 5.37 -14.68 22.60
CA GLU A 376 3.99 -15.12 22.39
C GLU A 376 3.90 -16.46 21.63
N SER A 377 5.03 -17.09 21.24
CA SER A 377 5.09 -18.24 20.32
C SER A 377 4.20 -19.41 20.75
N LEU A 378 4.28 -19.83 22.02
CA LEU A 378 3.52 -20.97 22.56
C LEU A 378 2.00 -20.72 22.58
N SER A 379 1.57 -19.46 22.59
CA SER A 379 0.14 -19.08 22.56
C SER A 379 -0.43 -18.99 21.15
N SER A 380 0.43 -19.11 20.13
CA SER A 380 -0.01 -19.10 18.73
C SER A 380 -0.82 -20.36 18.41
N PRO A 381 -2.00 -20.24 17.77
CA PRO A 381 -2.76 -21.41 17.31
C PRO A 381 -2.04 -22.18 16.18
N PHE A 382 -0.90 -21.66 15.71
CA PHE A 382 -0.05 -22.32 14.72
C PHE A 382 1.18 -22.96 15.35
N HIS A 383 1.35 -22.92 16.67
CA HIS A 383 2.46 -23.59 17.30
C HIS A 383 2.32 -25.10 17.16
N HIS A 384 3.30 -25.75 16.54
CA HIS A 384 3.35 -27.19 16.37
C HIS A 384 4.80 -27.68 16.53
N GLU A 385 5.06 -28.55 17.50
CA GLU A 385 6.41 -29.08 17.74
C GLU A 385 6.34 -30.55 18.20
N ARG A 386 6.92 -31.44 17.39
CA ARG A 386 6.95 -32.89 17.62
C ARG A 386 8.04 -33.28 18.61
N VAL A 387 9.18 -32.58 18.61
CA VAL A 387 10.32 -32.88 19.48
C VAL A 387 9.96 -32.55 20.93
N GLN A 388 9.87 -33.58 21.77
CA GLN A 388 9.35 -33.46 23.14
C GLN A 388 10.11 -32.43 23.99
N ARG A 389 11.45 -32.45 23.97
CA ARG A 389 12.29 -31.53 24.76
C ARG A 389 12.09 -30.06 24.39
N LEU A 390 11.63 -29.77 23.17
CA LEU A 390 11.52 -28.40 22.63
C LEU A 390 10.08 -27.87 22.60
N ARG A 391 9.09 -28.72 22.91
CA ARG A 391 7.66 -28.41 22.72
C ARG A 391 7.16 -27.20 23.53
N ARG A 392 7.86 -26.85 24.61
CA ARG A 392 7.49 -25.75 25.52
C ARG A 392 8.53 -24.64 25.56
N GLN A 393 9.47 -24.62 24.62
CA GLN A 393 10.53 -23.61 24.59
C GLN A 393 10.05 -22.32 23.92
N THR A 394 10.44 -21.19 24.51
CA THR A 394 10.18 -19.84 23.99
C THR A 394 11.25 -18.90 24.54
N HIS A 395 11.35 -17.71 23.96
CA HIS A 395 12.33 -16.70 24.37
C HIS A 395 11.63 -15.47 24.95
N GLY A 396 12.40 -14.64 25.67
CA GLY A 396 11.91 -13.44 26.33
C GLY A 396 11.75 -12.22 25.41
N ASP A 397 12.15 -12.30 24.13
CA ASP A 397 12.10 -11.16 23.23
C ASP A 397 10.69 -10.80 22.78
N PHE A 398 10.42 -9.48 22.75
CA PHE A 398 9.12 -8.87 22.47
C PHE A 398 7.96 -9.38 23.34
N THR A 399 7.86 -8.82 24.55
CA THR A 399 6.80 -9.16 25.51
C THR A 399 5.39 -8.96 24.94
N ARG A 400 4.41 -9.69 25.50
CA ARG A 400 2.99 -9.52 25.18
C ARG A 400 2.52 -8.06 25.30
N ALA A 401 3.02 -7.31 26.28
CA ALA A 401 2.68 -5.90 26.47
C ALA A 401 3.20 -5.01 25.32
N SER A 402 4.45 -5.22 24.90
CA SER A 402 5.04 -4.54 23.75
C SER A 402 4.30 -4.87 22.46
N MET A 403 3.92 -6.13 22.26
CA MET A 403 3.19 -6.56 21.08
C MET A 403 1.75 -6.04 21.02
N ARG A 404 1.08 -5.85 22.17
CA ARG A 404 -0.19 -5.10 22.22
C ARG A 404 -0.02 -3.67 21.72
N ARG A 405 1.04 -2.96 22.13
CA ARG A 405 1.35 -1.60 21.63
C ARG A 405 1.65 -1.61 20.14
N TYR A 406 2.45 -2.58 19.68
CA TYR A 406 2.82 -2.73 18.27
C TYR A 406 1.59 -2.97 17.38
N ARG A 407 0.71 -3.91 17.74
CA ARG A 407 -0.53 -4.20 17.01
C ARG A 407 -1.51 -3.01 17.00
N ARG A 408 -1.57 -2.22 18.08
CA ARG A 408 -2.32 -0.94 18.09
C ARG A 408 -1.76 0.08 17.12
N ALA A 409 -0.43 0.20 17.03
CA ALA A 409 0.21 1.09 16.06
C ALA A 409 -0.03 0.64 14.62
N LEU A 410 0.01 -0.68 14.36
CA LEU A 410 -0.37 -1.26 13.08
C LEU A 410 -1.80 -0.87 12.67
N ALA A 411 -2.76 -0.89 13.60
CA ALA A 411 -4.16 -0.52 13.33
C ALA A 411 -4.37 0.96 12.91
N GLN A 412 -3.33 1.81 13.01
CA GLN A 412 -3.37 3.19 12.52
C GLN A 412 -2.83 3.34 11.09
N LEU A 413 -2.25 2.28 10.52
CA LEU A 413 -1.76 2.24 9.15
C LEU A 413 -2.88 1.82 8.18
N PRO A 414 -2.74 2.10 6.87
CA PRO A 414 -3.62 1.54 5.84
C PRO A 414 -3.80 0.04 6.02
N GLU A 415 -4.99 -0.44 5.72
CA GLU A 415 -5.35 -1.85 5.79
C GLU A 415 -4.35 -2.70 4.98
N PRO A 416 -4.08 -3.96 5.39
CA PRO A 416 -3.09 -4.79 4.71
C PRO A 416 -3.33 -4.91 3.20
N ASP A 417 -4.59 -5.02 2.78
CA ASP A 417 -4.97 -5.12 1.37
C ASP A 417 -4.55 -3.88 0.56
N SER A 418 -4.49 -2.70 1.18
CA SER A 418 -3.98 -1.46 0.58
C SER A 418 -2.46 -1.45 0.38
N LEU A 419 -1.71 -2.38 1.00
CA LEU A 419 -0.25 -2.47 0.91
C LEU A 419 0.27 -3.77 0.25
N ARG A 420 -0.59 -4.49 -0.49
CA ARG A 420 -0.22 -5.73 -1.21
C ARG A 420 0.70 -5.47 -2.41
#